data_AF-F8NWL7-F1
#
_entry.id   AF-F8NWL7-F1
#
_cell.length_a   1.000
_cell.length_b   1.000
_cell.length_c   1.000
_cell.angle_alpha   90.00
_cell.angle_beta   90.00
_cell.angle_gamma   90.00
#
_symmetry.space_group_name_H-M   'P 1'
#
loop_
_entity.id
_entity.type
_entity.pdbx_description
1 polymer ?
#
loop_
_entity_poly.entity_id
_entity_poly.type
_entity_poly.pdbx_seq_one_letter_code
_entity_poly.pdbx_strand_id
1 'polypeptide(L)'
;PVLIDSGCTDSIIDEAFVRQHNISTKPLLTRVIVSNADGTKNCTGPLTEYVTLHLTVAGRTELMDFLVTGQRETRILLGHNWLRCTNPNINWQTNTI
;
A
#
# COMPACT_ATOMS: atom_id res chain seq x y z
N PRO A 1 -5.35 -6.15 -8.97
CA PRO A 1 -4.74 -7.19 -8.10
C PRO A 1 -4.06 -6.49 -6.92
N VAL A 2 -3.93 -7.21 -5.80
CA VAL A 2 -3.26 -6.74 -4.57
C VAL A 2 -2.01 -7.58 -4.38
N LEU A 3 -0.89 -6.97 -4.01
CA LEU A 3 0.35 -7.66 -3.65
C LEU A 3 0.56 -7.59 -2.14
N ILE A 4 1.05 -8.67 -1.54
CA ILE A 4 1.55 -8.65 -0.16
C ILE A 4 3.07 -8.64 -0.24
N ASP A 5 3.68 -7.61 0.32
CA ASP A 5 5.12 -7.40 0.26
C ASP A 5 5.64 -7.07 1.65
N SER A 6 6.18 -8.09 2.32
CA SER A 6 6.80 -7.93 3.63
C SER A 6 8.08 -7.09 3.62
N GLY A 7 8.66 -6.83 2.43
CA GLY A 7 9.81 -5.96 2.24
C GLY A 7 9.45 -4.48 2.11
N CYS A 8 8.16 -4.14 1.97
CA CYS A 8 7.71 -2.76 1.94
C CYS A 8 7.33 -2.28 3.34
N THR A 9 7.86 -1.14 3.79
CA THR A 9 7.57 -0.62 5.14
C THR A 9 6.11 -0.26 5.33
N ASP A 10 5.55 0.51 4.39
CA ASP A 10 4.19 1.05 4.45
C ASP A 10 3.36 0.53 3.28
N SER A 11 2.07 0.31 3.52
CA SER A 11 1.12 -0.04 2.48
C SER A 11 0.91 1.15 1.55
N ILE A 12 0.83 0.87 0.25
CA ILE A 12 0.74 1.88 -0.79
C ILE A 12 -0.41 1.59 -1.76
N ILE A 13 -0.91 2.64 -2.40
CA ILE A 13 -1.96 2.58 -3.41
C ILE A 13 -1.53 3.37 -4.64
N ASP A 14 -1.83 2.83 -5.81
CA ASP A 14 -1.50 3.46 -7.08
C ASP A 14 -2.42 4.66 -7.36
N GLU A 15 -1.83 5.76 -7.79
CA GLU A 15 -2.53 7.01 -8.09
C GLU A 15 -3.57 6.84 -9.20
N ALA A 16 -3.31 6.03 -10.23
CA ALA A 16 -4.29 5.80 -11.28
C ALA A 16 -5.53 5.08 -10.74
N PHE A 17 -5.35 4.17 -9.78
CA PHE A 17 -6.48 3.53 -9.08
C PHE A 17 -7.28 4.53 -8.25
N VAL A 18 -6.60 5.39 -7.47
CA VAL A 18 -7.25 6.47 -6.70
C VAL A 18 -8.11 7.36 -7.60
N ARG A 19 -7.55 7.81 -8.73
CA ARG A 19 -8.24 8.65 -9.72
C ARG A 19 -9.40 7.93 -10.39
N GLN A 20 -9.19 6.69 -10.85
CA GLN A 20 -10.23 5.87 -11.51
C GLN A 20 -11.47 5.69 -10.62
N HIS A 21 -11.26 5.58 -9.31
CA HIS A 21 -12.33 5.35 -8.33
C HIS A 21 -12.82 6.63 -7.64
N ASN A 22 -12.35 7.81 -8.05
CA ASN A 22 -12.70 9.12 -7.45
C ASN A 22 -12.50 9.15 -5.93
N ILE A 23 -11.42 8.54 -5.45
CA ILE A 23 -11.11 8.46 -4.04
C ILE A 23 -10.41 9.75 -3.61
N SER A 24 -10.93 10.44 -2.59
CA SER A 24 -10.31 11.65 -2.06
C SER A 24 -9.03 11.34 -1.27
N THR A 25 -7.96 12.07 -1.57
CA THR A 25 -6.68 11.99 -0.87
C THR A 25 -6.56 13.10 0.18
N LYS A 26 -5.58 12.95 1.07
CA LYS A 26 -5.18 13.97 2.05
C LYS A 26 -3.67 14.21 1.93
N PRO A 27 -3.21 15.45 2.14
CA PRO A 27 -1.77 15.75 2.13
C PRO A 27 -1.08 15.11 3.33
N LEU A 28 0.13 14.61 3.12
CA LEU A 28 1.05 14.22 4.19
C LEU A 28 1.62 15.46 4.86
N LEU A 29 1.72 15.44 6.19
CA LEU A 29 2.38 16.51 6.96
C LEU A 29 3.86 16.65 6.59
N THR A 30 4.50 15.55 6.22
CA THR A 30 5.91 15.51 5.80
C THR A 30 6.03 14.61 4.59
N ARG A 31 6.78 15.05 3.59
CA ARG A 31 7.04 14.27 2.37
C ARG A 31 7.83 13.01 2.72
N VAL A 32 7.41 11.87 2.17
CA VAL A 32 8.08 10.59 2.40
C VAL A 32 9.00 10.29 1.23
N ILE A 33 10.29 10.11 1.50
CA ILE A 33 11.27 9.70 0.49
C ILE A 33 11.32 8.17 0.48
N VAL A 34 10.93 7.58 -0.64
CA VAL A 34 10.91 6.12 -0.80
C VAL A 34 12.13 5.66 -1.55
N SER A 35 12.78 4.63 -1.00
CA SER A 35 13.81 3.85 -1.70
C SER A 35 13.23 2.48 -2.02
N ASN A 36 13.50 1.99 -3.23
CA ASN A 36 13.16 0.63 -3.63
C ASN A 36 14.11 -0.36 -2.94
N ALA A 37 13.73 -1.64 -2.98
CA ALA A 37 14.52 -2.71 -2.36
C ALA A 37 15.94 -2.85 -2.95
N ASP A 38 16.14 -2.46 -4.22
CA ASP A 38 17.44 -2.44 -4.90
C ASP A 38 18.27 -1.18 -4.59
N GLY A 39 17.79 -0.31 -3.70
CA GLY A 39 18.45 0.94 -3.32
C GLY A 39 18.24 2.09 -4.31
N THR A 40 17.55 1.88 -5.42
CA THR A 40 17.16 2.96 -6.32
C THR A 40 16.10 3.85 -5.68
N LYS A 41 16.04 5.12 -6.08
CA LYS A 41 14.97 6.01 -5.65
C LYS A 41 13.70 5.69 -6.43
N ASN A 42 12.56 5.87 -5.79
CA ASN A 42 11.29 5.78 -6.51
C ASN A 42 11.26 6.84 -7.64
N CYS A 43 10.96 6.40 -8.87
CA CYS A 43 11.00 7.23 -10.08
C CYS A 43 10.00 8.40 -10.05
N THR A 44 8.97 8.30 -9.22
CA THR A 44 7.91 9.32 -9.09
C THR A 44 8.24 10.43 -8.10
N GLY A 45 9.43 10.42 -7.49
CA GLY A 45 9.80 11.39 -6.46
C GLY A 45 9.17 11.09 -5.08
N PRO A 46 9.22 12.06 -4.15
CA PRO A 46 8.71 11.87 -2.80
C PRO A 46 7.18 11.73 -2.80
N LEU A 47 6.67 10.89 -1.91
CA LEU A 47 5.23 10.76 -1.70
C LEU A 47 4.73 11.94 -0.87
N THR A 48 3.60 12.51 -1.29
CA THR A 48 3.02 13.74 -0.72
C THR A 48 1.62 13.57 -0.20
N GLU A 49 0.98 12.44 -0.48
CA GLU A 49 -0.43 12.21 -0.19
C GLU A 49 -0.67 10.81 0.35
N TYR A 50 -1.76 10.67 1.09
CA TYR A 50 -2.26 9.39 1.57
C TYR A 50 -3.77 9.33 1.44
N VAL A 51 -4.32 8.14 1.60
CA VAL A 51 -5.75 7.89 1.70
C VAL A 51 -6.04 6.92 2.83
N THR A 52 -7.13 7.16 3.57
CA THR A 52 -7.65 6.22 4.56
C THR A 52 -8.76 5.39 3.94
N LEU A 53 -8.62 4.06 3.92
CA LEU A 53 -9.60 3.13 3.34
C LEU A 53 -9.99 2.03 4.32
N HIS A 54 -11.23 1.55 4.21
CA HIS A 54 -11.62 0.27 4.78
C HIS A 54 -11.14 -0.84 3.86
N LEU A 55 -10.24 -1.68 4.35
CA LEU A 55 -9.75 -2.86 3.63
C LEU A 55 -10.37 -4.11 4.24
N THR A 56 -11.03 -4.91 3.42
CA THR A 56 -11.54 -6.23 3.82
C THR A 56 -10.67 -7.35 3.24
N VAL A 57 -10.06 -8.17 4.10
CA VAL A 57 -9.26 -9.35 3.74
C VAL A 57 -9.69 -10.52 4.61
N ALA A 58 -9.98 -11.68 4.00
CA ALA A 58 -10.45 -12.89 4.69
C ALA A 58 -11.58 -12.64 5.73
N GLY A 59 -12.54 -11.79 5.37
CA GLY A 59 -13.69 -11.47 6.23
C GLY A 59 -13.40 -10.50 7.38
N ARG A 60 -12.15 -10.03 7.53
CA ARG A 60 -11.78 -8.98 8.49
C ARG A 60 -11.67 -7.64 7.78
N THR A 61 -12.31 -6.62 8.34
CA THR A 61 -12.27 -5.25 7.83
C THR A 61 -11.47 -4.36 8.77
N GLU A 62 -10.48 -3.67 8.24
CA GLU A 62 -9.61 -2.77 9.00
C GLU A 62 -9.58 -1.40 8.31
N LEU A 63 -9.60 -0.32 9.11
CA LEU A 63 -9.40 1.04 8.61
C LEU A 63 -7.90 1.37 8.64
N MET A 64 -7.32 1.69 7.49
CA MET A 64 -5.88 1.99 7.41
C MET A 64 -5.54 3.05 6.37
N ASP A 65 -4.38 3.67 6.57
CA ASP A 65 -3.79 4.62 5.64
C ASP A 65 -2.91 3.92 4.61
N PHE A 66 -3.03 4.36 3.35
CA PHE A 66 -2.19 3.98 2.23
C PHE A 66 -1.50 5.21 1.68
N LEU A 67 -0.18 5.14 1.49
CA LEU A 67 0.54 6.22 0.80
C LEU A 67 0.22 6.15 -0.70
N VAL A 68 -0.08 7.29 -1.30
CA VAL A 68 -0.35 7.37 -2.74
C VAL A 68 0.98 7.43 -3.48
N THR A 69 1.16 6.55 -4.45
CA THR A 69 2.36 6.49 -5.30
C THR A 69 1.95 6.30 -6.76
N GLY A 70 2.79 6.74 -7.70
CA GLY A 70 2.48 6.62 -9.12
C GLY A 70 3.14 5.42 -9.80
N GLN A 71 2.58 5.03 -10.94
CA GLN A 71 3.19 4.13 -11.94
C GLN A 71 3.58 2.75 -11.42
N ARG A 72 2.68 2.05 -10.72
CA ARG A 72 2.89 0.65 -10.34
C ARG A 72 2.00 -0.29 -11.15
N GLU A 73 2.54 -1.45 -11.52
CA GLU A 73 1.76 -2.53 -12.14
C GLU A 73 0.67 -3.07 -11.19
N THR A 74 0.94 -3.00 -9.89
CA THR A 74 0.02 -3.41 -8.83
C THR A 74 -0.74 -2.21 -8.27
N ARG A 75 -2.07 -2.34 -8.17
CA ARG A 75 -2.97 -1.27 -7.70
C ARG A 75 -2.82 -0.97 -6.20
N ILE A 76 -2.65 -2.00 -5.38
CA ILE A 76 -2.48 -1.91 -3.93
C ILE A 76 -1.37 -2.87 -3.52
N LEU A 77 -0.47 -2.41 -2.67
CA LEU A 77 0.53 -3.24 -2.03
C LEU A 77 0.38 -3.14 -0.51
N LEU A 78 0.18 -4.28 0.13
CA LEU A 78 0.09 -4.43 1.58
C LEU A 78 1.48 -4.65 2.15
N GLY A 79 1.97 -3.64 2.84
CA GLY A 79 3.30 -3.61 3.45
C GLY A 79 3.34 -4.19 4.85
N HIS A 80 4.49 -4.00 5.49
CA HIS A 80 4.79 -4.46 6.84
C HIS A 80 3.85 -3.85 7.89
N ASN A 81 3.40 -2.60 7.70
CA ASN A 81 2.41 -1.97 8.58
C ASN A 81 1.10 -2.78 8.68
N TRP A 82 0.57 -3.26 7.54
CA TRP A 82 -0.62 -4.10 7.51
C TRP A 82 -0.35 -5.50 8.09
N LEU A 83 0.76 -6.13 7.70
CA LEU A 83 1.16 -7.45 8.18
C LEU A 83 1.31 -7.48 9.70
N ARG A 84 1.96 -6.47 10.27
CA ARG A 84 2.13 -6.34 11.73
C ARG A 84 0.80 -6.10 12.45
N CYS A 85 -0.09 -5.29 11.87
CA CYS A 85 -1.38 -4.97 12.47
C CYS A 85 -2.32 -6.16 12.49
N THR A 86 -2.38 -6.92 11.39
CA THR A 86 -3.38 -7.99 11.23
C THR A 86 -2.87 -9.38 11.57
N ASN A 87 -1.54 -9.57 11.52
CA ASN A 87 -0.83 -10.85 11.68
C ASN A 87 -1.56 -12.01 10.97
N PRO A 88 -1.78 -11.91 9.65
CA PRO A 88 -2.63 -12.84 8.93
C PRO A 88 -1.95 -14.21 8.84
N ASN A 89 -2.76 -15.27 8.81
CA ASN A 89 -2.26 -16.61 8.57
C ASN A 89 -2.11 -16.83 7.05
N ILE A 90 -0.91 -16.59 6.53
CA ILE A 90 -0.63 -16.79 5.11
C ILE A 90 -0.11 -18.21 4.90
N ASN A 91 -0.86 -19.03 4.18
CA ASN A 91 -0.38 -20.32 3.70
C ASN A 91 0.09 -20.17 2.25
N TRP A 92 1.41 -20.09 2.09
CA TRP A 92 2.08 -19.94 0.80
C TRP A 92 1.99 -21.18 -0.09
N GLN A 93 1.79 -22.37 0.47
CA GLN A 93 1.65 -23.60 -0.31
C GLN A 93 0.27 -23.71 -0.95
N THR A 94 -0.76 -23.27 -0.24
CA THR A 94 -2.16 -23.31 -0.71
C THR A 94 -2.65 -21.99 -1.28
N ASN A 95 -1.83 -20.93 -1.26
CA ASN A 95 -2.19 -19.57 -1.66
C ASN A 95 -3.43 -19.03 -0.95
N THR A 96 -3.51 -19.23 0.37
CA THR A 96 -4.64 -18.77 1.19
C THR A 96 -4.21 -17.80 2.28
N ILE A 97 -5.13 -16.92 2.64
CA ILE A 97 -5.11 -16.03 3.80
C ILE A 97 -6.38 -16.24 4.62
#